data_AF-M0E6Y2-F1
#
_entry.id   AF-M0E6Y2-F1
#
_cell.length_a   1.000
_cell.length_b   1.000
_cell.length_c   1.000
_cell.angle_alpha   90.00
_cell.angle_beta   90.00
_cell.angle_gamma   90.00
#
_symmetry.space_group_name_H-M   'P 1'
#
loop_
_entity.id
_entity.type
_entity.pdbx_description
1 polymer ?
#
loop_
_entity_poly.entity_id
_entity_poly.type
_entity_poly.pdbx_seq_one_letter_code
_entity_poly.pdbx_strand_id
1 'polypeptide(L)' 'MSLRYAVVGFCAALFGVVLIVWPRRVARARNSGAANPEPTTGLVRLTRYVGGPLLVGLGLFLTASSL' A
#
# COMPACT_ATOMS: atom_id res chain seq x y z
N MET A 1 14.29 0.93 20.50
CA MET A 1 13.74 0.02 19.46
C MET A 1 12.31 0.38 19.04
N SER A 2 11.45 0.84 19.96
CA SER A 2 10.04 1.19 19.69
C SER A 2 9.84 2.28 18.60
N LEU A 3 10.63 3.37 18.60
CA LEU A 3 10.48 4.46 17.61
C LEU A 3 10.57 3.99 16.14
N ARG A 4 11.40 2.98 15.85
CA ARG A 4 11.54 2.45 14.48
C ARG A 4 10.25 1.76 14.01
N TYR A 5 9.58 1.02 14.90
CA TYR A 5 8.31 0.37 14.60
C TYR A 5 7.18 1.39 14.41
N ALA A 6 7.16 2.45 15.23
CA ALA A 6 6.21 3.56 15.06
C ALA A 6 6.33 4.21 13.68
N VAL A 7 7.56 4.54 13.26
CA VAL A 7 7.85 5.18 11.97
C VAL A 7 7.53 4.24 10.81
N VAL A 8 7.97 2.98 10.88
CA VAL A 8 7.69 1.99 9.82
C VAL A 8 6.18 1.75 9.70
N GLY A 9 5.47 1.63 10.82
CA GLY A 9 4.03 1.44 10.84
C GLY A 9 3.27 2.63 10.26
N PHE A 10 3.66 3.85 10.62
CA PHE A 10 3.07 5.07 10.06
C PHE A 10 3.30 5.16 8.55
N CYS A 11 4.52 4.90 8.08
CA CYS A 11 4.85 4.88 6.66
C CYS A 11 4.04 3.82 5.90
N ALA A 12 3.90 2.61 6.44
CA ALA A 12 3.10 1.55 5.84
C ALA A 12 1.61 1.92 5.77
N ALA A 13 1.07 2.53 6.83
CA ALA A 13 -0.32 2.99 6.83
C ALA A 13 -0.55 4.09 5.78
N LEU A 14 0.35 5.06 5.71
CA LEU A 14 0.25 6.17 4.76
C LEU A 14 0.35 5.67 3.30
N PHE A 15 1.26 4.74 3.03
CA PHE A 15 1.37 4.11 1.72
C PHE A 15 0.14 3.24 1.38
N GLY A 16 -0.44 2.56 2.37
CA GLY A 16 -1.71 1.84 2.25
C GLY A 16 -2.87 2.75 1.84
N VAL A 17 -2.96 3.95 2.40
CA VAL A 17 -3.97 4.94 2.00
C VAL A 17 -3.75 5.41 0.56
N VAL A 18 -2.49 5.64 0.15
CA VAL A 18 -2.16 6.01 -1.24
C VAL A 18 -2.61 4.93 -2.23
N LEU A 19 -2.45 3.65 -1.90
CA LEU A 19 -2.93 2.51 -2.69
C LEU A 19 -4.47 2.52 -2.86
N ILE A 20 -5.22 2.99 -1.85
CA ILE A 20 -6.69 3.05 -1.86
C ILE A 20 -7.20 4.27 -2.67
N VAL A 21 -6.53 5.42 -2.53
CA VAL A 21 -6.93 6.70 -3.16
C VAL A 21 -6.50 6.76 -4.63
N TRP A 22 -5.30 6.29 -4.96
CA TRP A 22 -4.76 6.32 -6.33
C TRP A 22 -4.37 4.94 -6.87
N PRO A 23 -5.30 3.97 -6.89
CA PRO A 23 -4.99 2.61 -7.29
C PRO A 23 -4.53 2.50 -8.74
N ARG A 24 -5.03 3.36 -9.65
CA ARG A 24 -4.61 3.38 -11.07
C ARG A 24 -3.16 3.82 -11.25
N ARG A 25 -2.69 4.84 -10.51
CA ARG A 25 -1.31 5.31 -10.60
C ARG A 25 -0.36 4.27 -10.03
N VAL A 26 -0.70 3.68 -8.89
CA VAL A 26 0.15 2.65 -8.26
C VAL A 26 0.16 1.36 -9.08
N ALA A 27 -1.00 0.95 -9.62
CA ALA A 27 -1.09 -0.19 -10.53
C ALA A 27 -0.24 0.03 -11.79
N ARG A 28 -0.30 1.23 -12.39
CA ARG A 28 0.55 1.59 -13.53
C ARG A 28 2.04 1.60 -13.18
N ALA A 29 2.40 2.15 -12.03
CA ALA A 29 3.79 2.13 -11.54
C ALA A 29 4.30 0.70 -11.29
N ARG A 30 3.46 -0.22 -10.78
CA ARG A 30 3.80 -1.65 -10.68
C ARG A 30 3.92 -2.32 -12.05
N ASN A 31 3.15 -1.85 -13.03
CA ASN A 31 3.06 -2.44 -14.35
C ASN A 31 4.00 -1.79 -15.38
N SER A 32 4.87 -0.86 -14.98
CA SER A 32 5.73 -0.10 -15.89
C SER A 32 6.81 -0.95 -16.60
N GLY A 33 7.04 -2.17 -16.16
CA GLY A 33 7.93 -3.15 -16.81
C GLY A 33 7.22 -4.22 -17.63
N ALA A 34 5.88 -4.18 -17.74
CA ALA A 34 5.12 -5.18 -18.49
C ALA A 34 5.03 -4.82 -19.98
N ALA A 35 4.86 -5.84 -20.83
CA ALA A 35 4.67 -5.67 -22.27
C ALA A 35 3.48 -4.76 -22.64
N ASN A 36 2.46 -4.68 -21.75
CA ASN A 36 1.36 -3.73 -21.84
C ASN A 36 1.41 -2.78 -20.63
N PRO A 37 1.67 -1.47 -20.82
CA PRO A 37 1.85 -0.52 -19.72
C PRO A 37 0.55 -0.14 -19.02
N GLU A 38 -0.61 -0.44 -19.63
CA GLU A 38 -1.90 -0.18 -18.99
C GLU A 38 -2.22 -1.25 -17.94
N PRO A 39 -2.52 -0.83 -16.70
CA PRO A 39 -2.88 -1.77 -15.65
C PRO A 39 -4.25 -2.38 -15.93
N THR A 40 -4.34 -3.70 -15.83
CA THR A 40 -5.62 -4.41 -15.97
C THR A 40 -6.58 -4.02 -14.84
N THR A 41 -7.90 -4.10 -15.12
CA THR A 41 -8.95 -3.82 -14.12
C THR A 41 -8.80 -4.68 -12.87
N GLY A 42 -8.34 -5.93 -13.03
CA GLY A 42 -8.04 -6.83 -11.92
C GLY A 42 -6.91 -6.31 -11.03
N LEU A 43 -5.81 -5.82 -11.63
CA LEU A 43 -4.66 -5.30 -10.89
C LEU A 43 -5.01 -4.01 -10.12
N VAL A 44 -5.82 -3.13 -10.72
CA VAL A 44 -6.34 -1.92 -10.05
C VAL A 44 -7.22 -2.28 -8.84
N ARG A 45 -8.13 -3.25 -9.00
CA ARG A 45 -8.99 -3.72 -7.89
C ARG A 45 -8.19 -4.40 -6.78
N LEU A 46 -7.24 -5.25 -7.14
CA LEU A 46 -6.36 -5.91 -6.17
C LEU A 46 -5.56 -4.89 -5.36
N THR A 47 -5.03 -3.86 -6.05
CA THR A 47 -4.28 -2.77 -5.41
C THR A 47 -5.16 -1.99 -4.43
N ARG A 48 -6.40 -1.68 -4.83
CA ARG A 48 -7.33 -0.87 -4.03
C ARG A 48 -7.94 -1.61 -2.84
N TYR A 49 -8.40 -2.84 -3.05
CA TYR A 49 -9.24 -3.56 -2.09
C TYR A 49 -8.50 -4.61 -1.28
N VAL A 50 -7.34 -5.06 -1.75
CA VAL A 50 -6.52 -6.04 -1.03
C VAL A 50 -5.24 -5.38 -0.55
N GLY A 51 -4.40 -4.91 -1.47
CA GLY A 51 -3.07 -4.37 -1.16
C GLY A 51 -3.10 -3.16 -0.21
N GLY A 52 -3.94 -2.16 -0.52
CA GLY A 52 -4.09 -0.96 0.32
C GLY A 52 -4.55 -1.27 1.75
N PRO A 53 -5.71 -1.92 1.94
CA PRO A 53 -6.22 -2.24 3.28
C PRO A 53 -5.28 -3.13 4.11
N LEU A 54 -4.61 -4.11 3.49
CA LEU A 54 -3.60 -4.93 4.18
C LEU A 54 -2.43 -4.10 4.68
N LEU A 55 -1.93 -3.17 3.86
CA LEU A 55 -0.83 -2.29 4.26
C LEU A 55 -1.23 -1.33 5.38
N VAL A 56 -2.46 -0.81 5.32
CA VAL A 56 -3.02 0.03 6.39
C VAL A 56 -3.11 -0.77 7.70
N GLY A 57 -3.68 -1.97 7.66
CA GLY A 57 -3.79 -2.83 8.84
C GLY A 57 -2.43 -3.19 9.43
N LEU A 58 -1.47 -3.57 8.60
CA LEU A 58 -0.10 -3.87 9.03
C LEU A 58 0.58 -2.64 9.64
N GLY A 59 0.40 -1.47 9.01
CA GLY A 59 0.96 -0.22 9.49
C GLY A 59 0.42 0.17 10.87
N LEU A 60 -0.89 0.12 11.04
CA LEU A 60 -1.54 0.38 12.34
C LEU A 60 -1.10 -0.62 13.41
N PHE A 61 -0.97 -1.91 13.06
CA PHE A 61 -0.50 -2.93 13.99
C PHE A 61 0.94 -2.63 14.46
N LEU A 62 1.86 -2.34 13.54
CA LEU A 62 3.24 -2.01 13.88
C LEU A 62 3.37 -0.75 14.72
N THR A 63 2.55 0.28 14.44
CA THR A 63 2.52 1.49 15.25
C THR A 63 1.94 1.22 16.63
N ALA A 64 0.86 0.45 16.75
CA ALA A 64 0.27 0.10 18.04
C ALA A 64 1.19 -0.77 18.90
N SER A 65 1.91 -1.73 18.32
CA SER A 65 2.89 -2.56 19.03
C SER A 65 4.16 -1.81 19.45
N SER A 66 4.29 -0.54 19.06
CA SER A 66 5.43 0.31 19.41
C SER A 66 5.17 1.28 20.56
N LEU A 67 3.91 1.46 20.94
CA LEU A 67 3.48 2.16 22.17
C LEU A 67 3.66 1.25 23.38
#